data_AF-A0A0Q4C5J5-F1
#
_entry.id   AF-A0A0Q4C5J5-F1
#
_cell.length_a   1.000
_cell.length_b   1.000
_cell.length_c   1.000
_cell.angle_alpha   90.00
_cell.angle_beta   90.00
_cell.angle_gamma   90.00
#
_symmetry.space_group_name_H-M   'P 1'
#
loop_
_entity.id
_entity.type
_entity.pdbx_description
1 polymer ?
#
loop_
_entity_poly.entity_id
_entity_poly.type
_entity_poly.pdbx_seq_one_letter_code
_entity_poly.pdbx_strand_id
1 'polypeptide(L)'
;MPKTVTFETPDGEEVEIDPADVVDISTGTEPDSTTIELEDGDEIVVASTKIEVVAELGLNPLDYIDPEDEDDAMKHLDDEDYDPDA
;
A
#
# COMPACT_ATOMS: atom_id res chain seq x y z
N MET A 1 8.69 -3.64 24.11
CA MET A 1 9.30 -2.83 23.05
C MET A 1 8.18 -2.55 22.06
N PRO A 2 7.98 -1.30 21.63
CA PRO A 2 7.15 -1.05 20.44
C PRO A 2 7.66 -1.94 19.31
N LYS A 3 6.74 -2.54 18.54
CA LYS A 3 7.11 -3.44 17.46
C LYS A 3 7.08 -2.61 16.17
N THR A 4 8.21 -1.99 15.86
CA THR A 4 8.38 -1.29 14.59
C THR A 4 8.53 -2.29 13.44
N VAL A 5 8.08 -1.88 12.26
CA VAL A 5 8.22 -2.59 10.99
C VAL A 5 9.03 -1.71 10.05
N THR A 6 9.97 -2.29 9.33
CA THR A 6 10.84 -1.56 8.42
C THR A 6 10.30 -1.67 7.00
N PHE A 7 10.16 -0.53 6.33
CA PHE A 7 9.81 -0.43 4.92
C PHE A 7 10.91 0.29 4.13
N GLU A 8 10.98 0.02 2.84
CA GLU A 8 11.81 0.79 1.91
C GLU A 8 10.98 1.93 1.31
N THR A 9 11.56 3.11 1.19
CA THR A 9 10.98 4.26 0.47
C THR A 9 11.27 4.15 -1.03
N PRO A 10 10.56 4.88 -1.90
CA PRO A 10 10.85 4.90 -3.35
C PRO A 10 12.30 5.30 -3.69
N ASP A 11 12.96 6.07 -2.82
CA ASP A 11 14.35 6.49 -2.97
C ASP A 11 15.38 5.44 -2.49
N GLY A 12 14.92 4.29 -1.98
CA GLY A 12 15.75 3.21 -1.45
C GLY A 12 16.26 3.43 -0.02
N GLU A 13 15.64 4.37 0.72
CA GLU A 13 15.93 4.58 2.15
C GLU A 13 15.01 3.70 3.01
N GLU A 14 15.54 3.17 4.12
CA GLU A 14 14.74 2.39 5.08
C GLU A 14 14.06 3.31 6.10
N VAL A 15 12.78 3.07 6.37
CA VAL A 15 11.97 3.78 7.38
C VAL A 15 11.35 2.78 8.34
N GLU A 16 11.35 3.11 9.64
CA GLU A 16 10.71 2.31 10.68
C GLU A 16 9.35 2.92 11.05
N ILE A 17 8.30 2.11 11.07
CA ILE A 17 6.93 2.52 11.35
C ILE A 17 6.38 1.70 12.51
N ASP A 18 5.82 2.36 13.53
CA ASP A 18 5.05 1.69 14.57
C ASP A 18 3.58 1.55 14.12
N PRO A 19 3.03 0.33 14.04
CA PRO A 19 1.61 0.13 13.70
C PRO A 19 0.65 0.79 14.68
N ALA A 20 1.07 1.11 15.91
CA ALA A 20 0.26 1.85 16.87
C ALA A 20 0.04 3.31 16.48
N ASP A 21 0.95 3.89 15.71
CA ASP A 21 0.95 5.29 15.33
C ASP A 21 0.21 5.51 14.00
N VAL A 22 -0.11 4.44 13.25
CA VAL A 22 -0.77 4.51 11.95
C VAL A 22 -2.26 4.84 12.10
N VAL A 23 -2.70 5.90 11.42
CA VAL A 23 -4.10 6.36 11.42
C VAL A 23 -4.81 6.17 10.08
N ASP A 24 -4.08 6.24 8.96
CA ASP A 24 -4.62 6.00 7.62
C ASP A 24 -3.56 5.36 6.70
N ILE A 25 -4.04 4.60 5.72
CA ILE A 25 -3.21 3.99 4.68
C ILE A 25 -3.90 4.20 3.33
N SER A 26 -3.22 4.87 2.41
CA SER A 26 -3.74 5.21 1.09
C SER A 26 -2.74 4.85 -0.01
N THR A 27 -3.24 4.63 -1.22
CA THR A 27 -2.38 4.37 -2.39
C THR A 27 -1.55 5.62 -2.68
N GLY A 28 -0.25 5.45 -2.89
CA GLY A 28 0.65 6.55 -3.22
C GLY A 28 0.46 7.06 -4.65
N THR A 29 1.15 8.14 -4.98
CA THR A 29 1.08 8.75 -6.33
C THR A 29 1.84 7.91 -7.36
N GLU A 30 2.83 7.15 -6.93
CA GLU A 30 3.62 6.26 -7.78
C GLU A 30 3.01 4.85 -7.79
N PRO A 31 3.14 4.11 -8.92
CA PRO A 31 2.73 2.70 -8.94
C PRO A 31 3.49 1.92 -7.88
N ASP A 32 2.81 0.96 -7.24
CA ASP A 32 3.37 0.12 -6.18
C ASP A 32 3.91 0.90 -4.95
N SER A 33 3.42 2.13 -4.75
CA SER A 33 3.69 2.92 -3.55
C SER A 33 2.47 3.09 -2.67
N THR A 34 2.70 3.28 -1.38
CA THR A 34 1.66 3.49 -0.36
C THR A 34 2.04 4.67 0.53
N THR A 35 1.07 5.52 0.83
CA THR A 35 1.19 6.62 1.79
C THR A 35 0.60 6.18 3.12
N ILE A 36 1.36 6.35 4.19
CA ILE A 36 0.99 5.99 5.57
C ILE A 36 0.92 7.29 6.37
N GLU A 37 -0.25 7.59 6.92
CA GLU A 37 -0.45 8.73 7.81
C GLU A 37 -0.28 8.28 9.26
N LEU A 38 0.51 9.04 10.03
CA LEU A 38 0.78 8.81 11.44
C LEU A 38 -0.02 9.75 12.35
N GLU A 39 -0.14 9.40 13.64
CA GLU A 39 -0.91 10.15 14.63
C GLU A 39 -0.41 11.60 14.85
N ASP A 40 0.88 11.84 14.60
CA ASP A 40 1.51 13.17 14.66
C ASP A 40 1.18 14.05 13.44
N GLY A 41 0.49 13.50 12.44
CA GLY A 41 0.17 14.15 11.17
C GLY A 41 1.29 14.06 10.12
N ASP A 42 2.30 13.23 10.37
CA ASP A 42 3.36 12.94 9.39
C ASP A 42 2.86 11.91 8.37
N GLU A 43 3.23 12.13 7.10
CA GLU A 43 2.93 11.23 5.98
C GLU A 43 4.21 10.60 5.46
N ILE A 44 4.25 9.27 5.37
CA ILE A 44 5.41 8.50 4.92
C ILE A 44 5.01 7.73 3.67
N VAL A 45 5.80 7.86 2.60
CA VAL A 45 5.62 7.09 1.36
C VAL A 45 6.59 5.90 1.36
N VAL A 46 6.05 4.71 1.14
CA VAL A 46 6.82 3.46 1.07
C VAL A 46 6.65 2.79 -0.29
N ALA A 47 7.69 2.13 -0.77
CA ALA A 47 7.72 1.34 -1.99
C ALA A 47 7.15 -0.07 -1.74
N SER A 48 5.89 -0.12 -1.36
CA SER A 48 5.13 -1.36 -1.18
C SER A 48 3.66 -1.11 -1.48
N THR A 49 2.96 -2.17 -1.83
CA THR A 49 1.52 -2.10 -2.07
C THR A 49 0.75 -1.95 -0.76
N LYS A 50 -0.45 -1.36 -0.84
CA LYS A 50 -1.31 -1.12 0.33
C LYS A 50 -1.59 -2.40 1.12
N ILE A 51 -1.77 -3.52 0.42
CA ILE A 51 -2.03 -4.82 1.05
C ILE A 51 -0.81 -5.38 1.79
N GLU A 52 0.39 -5.20 1.23
CA GLU A 52 1.63 -5.62 1.88
C GLU A 52 1.87 -4.81 3.14
N VAL A 53 1.71 -3.48 3.07
CA VAL A 53 1.87 -2.57 4.22
C VAL A 53 0.95 -2.97 5.37
N VAL A 54 -0.34 -3.19 5.09
CA VAL A 54 -1.32 -3.60 6.11
C VAL A 54 -0.95 -4.95 6.73
N ALA A 55 -0.54 -5.92 5.90
CA ALA A 55 -0.17 -7.25 6.37
C ALA A 55 1.11 -7.24 7.23
N GLU A 56 2.12 -6.48 6.83
CA GLU A 56 3.41 -6.34 7.52
C GLU A 56 3.26 -5.63 8.87
N LEU A 57 2.45 -4.56 8.91
CA LEU A 57 2.07 -3.85 10.14
C LEU A 57 1.17 -4.71 11.05
N GLY A 58 0.63 -5.82 10.55
CA GLY A 58 -0.29 -6.68 11.29
C GLY A 58 -1.64 -6.00 11.56
N LEU A 59 -2.01 -5.03 10.72
CA LEU A 59 -3.28 -4.35 10.76
C LEU A 59 -4.36 -5.23 10.13
N ASN A 60 -5.62 -4.93 10.44
CA ASN A 60 -6.74 -5.65 9.87
C ASN A 60 -7.01 -5.12 8.44
N PRO A 61 -6.88 -5.95 7.39
CA PRO A 61 -7.08 -5.52 6.00
C PRO A 61 -8.43 -4.85 5.76
N LEU A 62 -9.48 -5.31 6.43
CA LEU A 62 -10.84 -4.78 6.25
C LEU A 62 -11.03 -3.35 6.77
N ASP A 63 -10.11 -2.87 7.61
CA ASP A 63 -10.18 -1.51 8.14
C ASP A 63 -9.51 -0.48 7.20
N TYR A 64 -8.70 -0.95 6.24
CA TYR A 64 -7.88 -0.09 5.38
C TYR A 64 -8.09 -0.34 3.89
N ILE A 65 -8.43 -1.56 3.47
CA ILE A 65 -8.59 -1.94 2.07
C ILE A 65 -10.08 -2.04 1.77
N ASP A 66 -10.57 -1.17 0.90
CA ASP A 66 -11.92 -1.33 0.37
C ASP A 66 -11.88 -2.45 -0.69
N PRO A 67 -12.76 -3.47 -0.61
CA PRO A 67 -12.82 -4.52 -1.62
C PRO A 67 -13.11 -3.99 -3.04
N GLU A 68 -13.61 -2.76 -3.19
CA GLU A 68 -13.80 -2.12 -4.50
C GLU A 68 -12.49 -1.56 -5.10
N ASP A 69 -11.44 -1.31 -4.29
CA ASP A 69 -10.14 -0.80 -4.77
C ASP A 69 -9.31 -1.90 -5.49
N GLU A 70 -9.54 -3.19 -5.20
CA GLU A 70 -8.82 -4.30 -5.83
C GLU A 70 -9.23 -4.55 -7.30
N ASP A 71 -10.41 -4.07 -7.71
CA ASP A 71 -10.96 -4.33 -9.05
C ASP A 71 -10.27 -3.47 -10.15
N ASP A 72 -9.72 -2.30 -9.81
CA ASP A 72 -9.02 -1.44 -10.79
C ASP A 72 -7.62 -1.96 -11.15
N ALA A 73 -6.98 -2.76 -10.28
CA ALA A 73 -5.68 -3.38 -10.56
C ALA A 73 -5.77 -4.51 -11.61
N MET A 74 -6.91 -5.21 -11.70
CA MET A 74 -7.15 -6.20 -12.77
C MET A 74 -7.59 -5.58 -14.09
N LYS A 75 -8.09 -4.34 -14.09
CA LYS A 75 -8.63 -3.69 -15.29
C LYS A 75 -7.56 -3.35 -16.35
N HIS A 76 -6.29 -3.36 -15.98
CA HIS A 76 -5.16 -3.18 -16.93
C HIS A 76 -4.70 -4.48 -17.63
N LEU A 77 -5.29 -5.64 -17.30
CA LEU A 77 -4.91 -6.93 -17.93
C LEU A 77 -5.86 -7.39 -19.04
N ASP A 78 -6.90 -6.62 -19.38
CA ASP A 78 -7.98 -7.05 -20.28
C ASP A 78 -8.08 -6.23 -21.59
N ASP A 79 -7.02 -5.52 -21.99
CA ASP A 79 -7.02 -4.65 -23.18
C ASP A 79 -5.94 -4.99 -24.24
N GLU A 80 -5.32 -6.18 -24.19
CA GLU A 80 -4.48 -6.65 -25.31
C GLU A 80 -4.78 -8.13 -25.67
N ASP A 81 -5.41 -8.31 -26.84
CA ASP A 81 -5.48 -9.52 -27.66
C ASP A 81 -6.62 -10.56 -27.44
N TYR A 82 -7.87 -10.13 -27.56
CA TYR A 82 -8.92 -11.04 -28.09
C TYR A 82 -9.25 -10.68 -29.55
N ASP A 83 -8.54 -11.28 -30.50
CA ASP A 83 -8.96 -11.37 -31.91
C ASP A 83 -9.71 -12.69 -32.14
N PRO A 84 -11.05 -12.69 -32.20
CA PRO A 84 -11.82 -13.91 -32.49
C PRO A 84 -11.71 -14.41 -33.94
N ASP A 85 -10.97 -13.74 -34.83
CA ASP A 85 -10.95 -14.02 -36.27
C ASP A 85 -9.54 -14.20 -36.91
N ALA A 86 -8.49 -14.54 -36.13
CA ALA A 86 -7.15 -14.84 -36.65
C ALA A 86 -6.93 -16.29 -37.14
#